data_AF-A0A3D0S267-F1
#
_entry.id   AF-A0A3D0S267-F1
#
_cell.length_a   1.000
_cell.length_b   1.000
_cell.length_c   1.000
_cell.angle_alpha   90.00
_cell.angle_beta   90.00
_cell.angle_gamma   90.00
#
_symmetry.space_group_name_H-M   'P 1'
#
loop_
_entity.id
_entity.type
_entity.pdbx_description
1 polymer ?
#
loop_
_entity_poly.entity_id
_entity_poly.type
_entity_poly.pdbx_seq_one_letter_code
_entity_poly.pdbx_strand_id
1 'polypeptide(L)'
;PPVKWPCFYGIDFATRAELIANGLDEEEIRASIGADSLGYISIEGMIEATRQPAESLCRACFTGEYPIALPDESLLGKHLLEATLASPTLGKALPVLNNP
;
A
#
# COMPACT_ATOMS: atom_id res chain seq x y z
N PRO A 1 10.40 -4.69 8.09
CA PRO A 1 10.61 -3.32 7.57
C PRO A 1 9.39 -2.46 7.87
N PRO A 2 9.55 -1.13 8.00
CA PRO A 2 8.43 -0.21 8.20
C PRO A 2 7.50 -0.21 6.99
N VAL A 3 6.19 -0.25 7.24
CA VAL A 3 5.16 -0.14 6.20
C VAL A 3 4.96 1.32 5.84
N LYS A 4 5.36 1.72 4.63
CA LYS A 4 5.34 3.12 4.17
C LYS A 4 4.34 3.38 3.05
N TRP A 5 3.85 2.33 2.41
CA TRP A 5 3.00 2.42 1.23
C TRP A 5 1.75 1.54 1.37
N PRO A 6 0.57 2.01 0.90
CA PRO A 6 -0.66 1.22 0.93
C PRO A 6 -0.61 0.04 -0.04
N CYS A 7 -1.34 -1.04 0.24
CA CYS A 7 -1.47 -2.14 -0.72
C CYS A 7 -2.56 -1.83 -1.75
N PHE A 8 -2.30 -2.14 -3.02
CA PHE A 8 -3.28 -2.05 -4.11
C PHE A 8 -3.70 -3.41 -4.67
N TYR A 9 -3.25 -4.51 -4.05
CA TYR A 9 -3.48 -5.89 -4.50
C TYR A 9 -4.43 -6.66 -3.58
N GLY A 10 -5.30 -5.95 -2.86
CA GLY A 10 -6.41 -6.55 -2.12
C GLY A 10 -6.22 -6.73 -0.61
N ILE A 11 -5.13 -6.22 -0.02
CA ILE A 11 -4.98 -6.14 1.44
C ILE A 11 -5.46 -4.77 1.92
N ASP A 12 -6.36 -4.75 2.90
CA ASP A 12 -6.91 -3.50 3.46
C ASP A 12 -5.85 -2.77 4.29
N PHE A 13 -5.49 -1.56 3.85
CA PHE A 13 -4.51 -0.69 4.48
C PHE A 13 -5.16 0.66 4.79
N ALA A 14 -4.64 1.35 5.80
CA ALA A 14 -4.92 2.77 5.99
C ALA A 14 -4.40 3.59 4.79
N THR A 15 -4.89 4.82 4.64
CA THR A 15 -4.37 5.72 3.60
C THR A 15 -2.90 6.00 3.86
N ARG A 16 -2.17 6.42 2.81
CA ARG A 16 -0.75 6.73 2.93
C ARG A 16 -0.46 7.79 4.01
N ALA A 17 -1.34 8.78 4.18
CA ALA A 17 -1.21 9.81 5.20
C ALA A 17 -1.41 9.29 6.64
N GLU A 18 -2.16 8.19 6.80
CA GLU A 18 -2.45 7.57 8.10
C GLU A 18 -1.38 6.54 8.51
N LEU A 19 -0.48 6.15 7.60
CA LEU A 19 0.63 5.26 7.91
C LEU A 19 1.70 6.00 8.72
N ILE A 20 1.89 5.58 9.98
CA ILE A 20 2.84 6.22 10.91
C ILE A 20 4.27 6.31 10.35
N ALA A 21 4.71 5.32 9.59
CA ALA A 21 6.06 5.26 9.03
C ALA A 21 6.21 5.96 7.66
N ASN A 22 5.15 6.57 7.12
CA ASN A 22 5.23 7.34 5.87
C ASN A 22 5.83 8.75 6.08
N GLY A 23 5.83 9.27 7.32
CA GLY A 23 6.34 10.62 7.61
C GLY A 23 7.31 10.72 8.79
N LEU A 24 7.41 9.68 9.61
CA LEU A 24 8.26 9.67 10.80
C LEU A 24 9.46 8.73 10.62
N ASP A 25 10.59 9.09 11.21
CA ASP A 25 11.72 8.19 11.39
C ASP A 25 11.49 7.20 12.56
N GLU A 26 12.39 6.23 12.72
CA GLU A 26 12.23 5.17 13.72
C GLU A 26 12.20 5.70 15.16
N GLU A 27 12.97 6.74 15.46
CA GLU A 27 13.04 7.31 16.80
C GLU A 27 11.78 8.14 17.10
N GLU A 28 11.28 8.88 16.12
CA GLU A 28 10.00 9.59 16.20
C GLU A 28 8.83 8.61 16.39
N ILE A 29 8.83 7.49 15.66
CA ILE A 29 7.82 6.44 15.81
C ILE A 29 7.90 5.85 17.22
N ARG A 30 9.11 5.47 17.68
CA ARG A 30 9.34 4.94 19.04
C ARG A 30 8.76 5.88 20.10
N ALA A 31 9.07 7.18 19.99
CA ALA A 31 8.57 8.19 20.91
C ALA A 31 7.04 8.33 20.85
N SER A 32 6.45 8.33 19.65
CA SER A 32 5.00 8.49 19.46
C SER A 32 4.17 7.36 20.08
N ILE A 33 4.70 6.14 20.11
CA ILE A 33 4.04 4.98 20.72
C ILE A 33 4.42 4.79 22.20
N GLY A 34 5.34 5.60 22.74
CA GLY A 34 5.80 5.53 24.12
C GLY A 34 6.61 4.27 24.47
N ALA A 35 7.31 3.68 23.49
CA ALA A 35 8.10 2.46 23.71
C ALA A 35 9.51 2.78 24.21
N ASP A 36 10.10 1.91 25.05
CA ASP A 36 11.50 2.06 25.48
C ASP A 36 12.50 1.84 24.34
N SER A 37 12.16 0.96 23.40
CA SER A 37 12.93 0.68 22.19
C SER A 37 12.00 0.28 21.04
N LEU A 38 12.45 0.50 19.81
CA LEU A 38 11.80 0.04 18.59
C LEU A 38 12.88 -0.55 17.68
N GLY A 39 12.52 -1.57 16.91
CA GLY A 39 13.39 -2.18 15.94
C GLY A 39 12.57 -2.79 14.81
N TYR A 40 12.89 -2.43 13.57
CA TYR A 40 12.31 -3.07 12.40
C TYR A 40 13.23 -4.18 11.87
N ILE A 41 12.65 -5.31 11.44
CA ILE A 41 13.41 -6.27 10.61
C ILE A 41 13.83 -5.61 9.29
N SER A 42 15.04 -5.89 8.81
CA SER A 42 15.52 -5.39 7.52
C SER A 42 14.70 -5.95 6.35
N ILE A 43 14.78 -5.31 5.18
CA ILE A 43 14.12 -5.82 3.97
C ILE A 43 14.75 -7.15 3.57
N GLU A 44 16.08 -7.25 3.65
CA GLU A 44 16.88 -8.41 3.32
C GLU A 44 16.54 -9.59 4.24
N GLY A 45 16.49 -9.35 5.56
CA GLY A 45 16.13 -10.38 6.54
C GLY A 45 14.69 -10.86 6.37
N MET A 46 13.77 -9.95 5.99
CA MET A 46 12.40 -10.33 5.63
C MET A 46 12.35 -11.21 4.37
N ILE A 47 13.12 -10.89 3.32
CA ILE A 47 13.21 -11.73 2.09
C ILE A 47 13.70 -13.12 2.46
N GLU A 48 14.85 -13.19 3.13
CA GLU A 48 15.50 -14.44 3.49
C GLU A 48 14.57 -15.36 4.26
N ALA A 49 13.83 -14.81 5.23
CA ALA A 49 12.88 -15.56 6.05
C ALA A 49 11.74 -16.22 5.23
N THR A 50 11.34 -15.64 4.09
CA THR A 50 10.30 -16.23 3.24
C THR A 50 10.78 -17.41 2.41
N ARG A 51 12.11 -17.57 2.23
CA ARG A 51 12.73 -18.51 1.28
C ARG A 51 12.23 -18.35 -0.17
N GLN A 52 11.76 -17.16 -0.52
CA GLN A 52 11.34 -16.79 -1.87
C GLN A 52 12.35 -15.80 -2.47
N PRO A 53 12.63 -15.87 -3.78
CA PRO A 53 13.38 -14.83 -4.48
C PRO A 53 12.68 -13.47 -4.36
N ALA A 54 13.46 -12.39 -4.33
CA ALA A 54 12.93 -11.04 -4.16
C ALA A 54 11.97 -10.65 -5.30
N GLU A 55 12.21 -11.17 -6.50
CA GLU A 55 11.44 -10.94 -7.73
C GLU A 55 10.08 -11.64 -7.71
N SER A 56 9.94 -12.68 -6.88
CA SER A 56 8.69 -13.44 -6.72
C SER A 56 7.94 -13.07 -5.44
N LEU A 57 8.41 -12.05 -4.71
CA LEU A 57 7.81 -11.57 -3.47
C LEU A 57 7.42 -10.11 -3.60
N CYS A 58 6.12 -9.83 -3.60
CA CYS A 58 5.64 -8.44 -3.56
C CYS A 58 6.15 -7.75 -2.28
N ARG A 59 6.83 -6.61 -2.48
CA ARG A 59 7.45 -5.79 -1.41
C ARG A 59 7.02 -4.33 -1.45
N ALA A 60 6.04 -4.01 -2.29
CA ALA A 60 5.63 -2.64 -2.57
C ALA A 60 5.21 -1.87 -1.31
N CYS A 61 4.55 -2.51 -0.34
CA CYS A 61 4.15 -1.86 0.92
C CYS A 61 5.34 -1.30 1.73
N PHE A 62 6.55 -1.78 1.48
CA PHE A 62 7.78 -1.35 2.15
C PHE A 62 8.65 -0.48 1.23
N THR A 63 8.80 -0.85 -0.05
CA THR A 63 9.70 -0.18 -1.01
C THR A 63 9.04 0.92 -1.84
N GLY A 64 7.72 0.83 -2.04
CA GLY A 64 6.99 1.65 -3.03
C GLY A 64 7.12 1.16 -4.46
N GLU A 65 7.85 0.06 -4.69
CA GLU A 65 8.04 -0.53 -6.02
C GLU A 65 6.94 -1.55 -6.29
N TYR A 66 5.94 -1.15 -7.08
CA TYR A 66 4.83 -2.00 -7.49
C TYR A 66 5.19 -2.74 -8.79
N PRO A 67 5.25 -4.10 -8.77
CA PRO A 67 5.63 -4.88 -9.96
C PRO A 67 4.61 -4.79 -11.10
N ILE A 68 3.36 -4.46 -10.76
CA ILE A 68 2.27 -4.23 -11.70
C ILE A 68 1.96 -2.74 -11.66
N ALA A 69 1.88 -2.12 -12.84
CA ALA A 69 1.58 -0.71 -12.95
C ALA A 69 0.23 -0.40 -12.27
N LEU A 70 0.23 0.64 -11.45
CA LEU A 70 -0.98 1.14 -10.83
C LEU A 70 -1.75 2.00 -11.84
N PRO A 71 -3.09 1.99 -11.79
CA PRO A 71 -3.89 2.96 -12.55
C PRO A 71 -3.63 4.39 -12.05
N ASP A 72 -4.13 5.37 -12.80
CA ASP A 72 -4.06 6.79 -12.45
C ASP A 72 -4.55 7.04 -11.01
N GLU A 73 -3.95 8.00 -10.30
CA GLU A 73 -4.30 8.31 -8.92
C GLU A 73 -5.78 8.66 -8.72
N SER A 74 -6.45 9.23 -9.73
CA SER A 74 -7.89 9.48 -9.72
C SER A 74 -8.75 8.21 -9.67
N LEU A 75 -8.16 7.07 -10.04
CA LEU A 75 -8.74 5.73 -10.05
C LEU A 75 -8.11 4.83 -8.97
N LEU A 76 -7.45 5.41 -7.97
CA LEU A 76 -6.89 4.70 -6.82
C LEU A 76 -7.64 5.09 -5.53
N GLY A 77 -7.94 4.09 -4.69
CA GLY A 77 -8.53 4.34 -3.38
C GLY A 77 -9.58 3.32 -2.96
N LYS A 78 -9.72 3.15 -1.64
CA LYS A 78 -10.69 2.23 -1.03
C LYS A 78 -12.13 2.55 -1.41
N HIS A 79 -12.43 3.83 -1.61
CA HIS A 79 -13.80 4.34 -1.78
C HIS A 79 -14.20 4.64 -3.23
N LEU A 80 -13.46 4.12 -4.22
CA LEU A 80 -13.72 4.43 -5.63
C LEU A 80 -15.11 4.00 -6.07
N LEU A 81 -15.56 2.82 -5.63
CA LEU A 81 -16.87 2.29 -6.02
C LEU A 81 -17.98 3.07 -5.32
N GLU A 82 -17.79 3.45 -4.06
CA GLU A 82 -18.73 4.27 -3.29
C GLU A 82 -18.86 5.67 -3.89
N ALA A 83 -17.75 6.29 -4.31
CA ALA A 83 -17.75 7.56 -5.02
C ALA A 83 -18.47 7.45 -6.38
N THR A 84 -18.27 6.34 -7.10
CA THR A 84 -18.95 6.05 -8.37
C THR A 84 -20.46 5.86 -8.16
N LEU A 85 -20.86 5.18 -7.08
CA LEU A 85 -22.27 4.91 -6.73
C LEU A 85 -22.99 6.13 -6.13
N ALA A 86 -22.28 7.05 -5.49
CA ALA A 86 -22.81 8.30 -4.95
C ALA A 86 -22.97 9.41 -6.01
N SER A 87 -22.42 9.23 -7.21
CA SER A 87 -22.58 10.17 -8.32
C SER A 87 -23.99 10.08 -8.92
N PRO A 88 -24.72 11.21 -9.11
CA PRO A 88 -26.10 11.21 -9.62
C PRO A 88 -26.23 10.73 -11.09
N THR A 89 -25.13 10.44 -11.79
CA THR A 89 -25.14 9.91 -13.16
C THR A 89 -25.31 8.39 -13.16
N LEU A 90 -26.54 7.96 -12.89
CA LEU A 90 -26.98 6.58 -13.05
C LEU A 90 -26.85 6.13 -14.53
N GLY A 91 -26.22 4.98 -14.77
CA GLY A 91 -26.73 4.07 -15.81
C GLY A 91 -26.00 3.97 -17.16
N LYS A 92 -24.71 4.29 -17.28
CA LYS A 92 -23.91 3.74 -18.39
C LYS A 92 -22.79 2.89 -17.81
N ALA A 93 -22.84 1.59 -18.09
CA ALA A 93 -21.69 0.73 -17.90
C ALA A 93 -20.48 1.40 -18.57
N LEU A 94 -19.38 1.54 -17.83
CA LEU A 94 -18.10 1.85 -18.44
C LEU A 94 -17.87 0.80 -19.53
N PRO A 95 -17.45 1.21 -20.74
CA PRO A 95 -17.16 0.24 -21.79
C PRO A 95 -16.17 -0.75 -21.21
N VAL A 96 -16.53 -2.04 -21.27
CA VAL A 96 -15.64 -3.13 -20.93
C VAL A 96 -14.37 -2.88 -21.74
N LEU A 97 -13.28 -2.54 -21.05
CA LEU A 97 -11.97 -2.48 -21.67
C LEU A 97 -11.68 -3.92 -22.09
N ASN A 98 -11.94 -4.22 -23.36
CA ASN A 98 -11.46 -5.46 -23.97
C ASN A 98 -9.94 -5.38 -23.92
N ASN A 99 -9.36 -6.06 -22.94
CA ASN A 99 -7.93 -6.32 -22.93
C ASN A 99 -7.66 -7.38 -24.01
N PRO A 100 -6.69 -7.17 -24.92
CA PRO A 100 -6.20 -8.24 -25.79
C PRO A 100 -5.56 -9.38 -24.99
#